data_AF-A0A3N9UDY9-F1
#
_entry.id   AF-A0A3N9UDY9-F1
#
_cell.length_a   1.000
_cell.length_b   1.000
_cell.length_c   1.000
_cell.angle_alpha   90.00
_cell.angle_beta   90.00
_cell.angle_gamma   90.00
#
_symmetry.space_group_name_H-M   'P 1'
#
loop_
_entity.id
_entity.type
_entity.pdbx_description
1 polymer ?
#
loop_
_entity_poly.entity_id
_entity_poly.type
_entity_poly.pdbx_seq_one_letter_code
_entity_poly.pdbx_strand_id
1 'polypeptide(L)'
;MLKDIEKLTVLFQQLKSILEKENDSETLYIRNQLELGLHLIDEVLNSNNENKELEQLFSKLKEIYANINQPRVGLSDYFIWKDDYDERIEVNNDLDTIKESLTLIFQ
;
A
#
# COMPACT_ATOMS: atom_id res chain seq x y z
N MET A 1 -14.27 7.25 6.54
CA MET A 1 -13.28 6.56 7.40
C MET A 1 -13.37 5.05 7.28
N LEU A 2 -14.41 4.36 7.75
CA LEU A 2 -14.50 2.88 7.61
C LEU A 2 -14.38 2.42 6.14
N LYS A 3 -15.13 3.05 5.23
CA LYS A 3 -15.02 2.78 3.78
C LYS A 3 -13.62 3.03 3.21
N ASP A 4 -12.92 4.04 3.74
CA ASP A 4 -11.56 4.35 3.30
C ASP A 4 -10.60 3.29 3.82
N ILE A 5 -10.79 2.79 5.05
CA ILE A 5 -10.03 1.69 5.64
C ILE A 5 -10.26 0.40 4.86
N GLU A 6 -11.50 0.04 4.53
CA GLU A 6 -11.83 -1.13 3.69
C GLU A 6 -11.15 -1.02 2.31
N LYS A 7 -11.17 0.16 1.70
CA LYS A 7 -10.48 0.42 0.43
C LYS A 7 -8.96 0.30 0.58
N LEU A 8 -8.38 0.81 1.67
CA LEU A 8 -6.96 0.68 1.97
C LEU A 8 -6.56 -0.79 2.15
N THR A 9 -7.40 -1.63 2.76
CA THR A 9 -7.16 -3.08 2.87
C THR A 9 -6.94 -3.70 1.49
N VAL A 10 -7.84 -3.42 0.55
CA VAL A 10 -7.77 -3.96 -0.81
C VAL A 10 -6.52 -3.44 -1.53
N LEU A 11 -6.26 -2.12 -1.47
CA LEU A 11 -5.10 -1.52 -2.13
C LEU A 11 -3.77 -2.06 -1.57
N PHE A 12 -3.66 -2.23 -0.25
CA PHE A 12 -2.45 -2.76 0.38
C PHE A 12 -2.23 -4.24 0.01
N GLN A 13 -3.30 -5.05 -0.06
CA GLN A 13 -3.22 -6.43 -0.52
C GLN A 13 -2.79 -6.53 -1.98
N GLN A 14 -3.39 -5.72 -2.87
CA GLN A 14 -3.03 -5.68 -4.29
C GLN A 14 -1.57 -5.26 -4.47
N LEU A 15 -1.14 -4.19 -3.79
CA LEU A 15 0.24 -3.73 -3.86
C LEU A 15 1.21 -4.79 -3.34
N LYS A 16 0.91 -5.42 -2.20
CA LYS A 16 1.73 -6.51 -1.67
C LYS A 16 1.87 -7.65 -2.69
N SER A 17 0.77 -8.05 -3.33
CA SER A 17 0.77 -9.12 -4.34
C SER A 17 1.59 -8.79 -5.59
N ILE A 18 1.57 -7.53 -6.05
CA ILE A 18 2.42 -7.07 -7.15
C ILE A 18 3.90 -7.16 -6.72
N LEU A 19 4.24 -6.60 -5.56
CA LEU A 19 5.62 -6.54 -5.07
C LEU A 19 6.18 -7.91 -4.64
N GLU A 20 5.32 -8.88 -4.31
CA GLU A 20 5.71 -10.26 -3.99
C GLU A 20 6.31 -11.02 -5.18
N LYS A 21 5.98 -10.61 -6.40
CA LYS A 21 6.52 -11.18 -7.64
C LYS A 21 7.90 -10.62 -7.98
N GLU A 22 8.29 -9.55 -7.33
CA GLU A 22 9.58 -8.89 -7.52
C GLU A 22 10.57 -9.35 -6.44
N ASN A 23 11.84 -9.49 -6.81
CA ASN A 23 12.86 -10.14 -5.97
C ASN A 23 13.98 -9.16 -5.54
N ASP A 24 13.64 -7.88 -5.42
CA ASP A 24 14.58 -6.82 -5.04
C ASP A 24 14.43 -6.40 -3.56
N SER A 25 15.49 -5.85 -2.98
CA SER A 25 15.52 -5.46 -1.55
C SER A 25 14.63 -4.28 -1.20
N GLU A 26 14.28 -3.43 -2.17
CA GLU A 26 13.42 -2.26 -1.96
C GLU A 26 11.97 -2.73 -1.72
N THR A 27 11.51 -3.73 -2.48
CA THR A 27 10.19 -4.34 -2.28
C THR A 27 10.06 -4.96 -0.89
N LEU A 28 11.12 -5.52 -0.32
CA LEU A 28 11.05 -6.18 0.98
C LEU A 28 10.66 -5.18 2.08
N TYR A 29 11.25 -3.98 2.08
CA TYR A 29 10.89 -2.94 3.03
C TYR A 29 9.43 -2.52 2.89
N ILE A 30 8.99 -2.24 1.65
CA ILE A 30 7.62 -1.82 1.36
C ILE A 30 6.63 -2.91 1.78
N ARG A 31 6.90 -4.17 1.45
CA ARG A 31 6.07 -5.33 1.82
C ARG A 31 5.90 -5.48 3.33
N ASN A 32 6.98 -5.31 4.10
CA ASN A 32 6.92 -5.37 5.56
C ASN A 32 6.04 -4.24 6.14
N GLN A 33 6.13 -3.03 5.58
CA GLN A 33 5.29 -1.91 5.98
C GLN A 33 3.80 -2.14 5.63
N LEU A 34 3.52 -2.71 4.46
CA LEU A 34 2.16 -3.09 4.04
C LEU A 34 1.57 -4.17 4.96
N GLU A 35 2.38 -5.17 5.33
CA GLU A 35 1.96 -6.23 6.25
C GLU A 35 1.63 -5.69 7.64
N LEU A 36 2.45 -4.77 8.16
CA LEU A 36 2.14 -4.04 9.39
C LEU A 36 0.80 -3.28 9.27
N GLY A 37 0.58 -2.57 8.17
CA GLY A 37 -0.66 -1.84 7.93
C GLY A 37 -1.89 -2.76 7.90
N LEU A 38 -1.80 -3.89 7.20
CA LEU A 38 -2.86 -4.89 7.13
C LEU A 38 -3.16 -5.51 8.50
N HIS A 39 -2.13 -5.80 9.30
CA HIS A 39 -2.30 -6.29 10.66
C HIS A 39 -3.02 -5.27 11.56
N LEU A 40 -2.63 -3.99 11.50
CA LEU A 40 -3.28 -2.92 12.26
C LEU A 40 -4.75 -2.75 11.86
N ILE A 41 -5.07 -2.91 10.57
CA ILE A 41 -6.46 -2.89 10.10
C ILE A 41 -7.23 -4.06 10.71
N ASP A 42 -6.70 -5.27 10.63
CA ASP A 42 -7.37 -6.48 11.14
C ASP A 42 -7.62 -6.39 12.66
N GLU A 43 -6.66 -5.90 13.44
CA GLU A 43 -6.81 -5.69 14.89
C GLU A 43 -7.99 -4.77 15.24
N VAL A 44 -8.16 -3.68 14.49
CA VAL A 44 -9.23 -2.70 14.72
C VAL A 44 -10.57 -3.18 14.15
N LEU A 45 -10.57 -3.80 12.97
CA LEU A 45 -11.80 -4.33 12.36
C LEU A 45 -12.39 -5.48 13.18
N ASN A 46 -11.55 -6.26 13.87
CA ASN A 46 -11.98 -7.31 14.79
C ASN A 46 -12.28 -6.78 16.21
N SER A 47 -12.07 -5.49 16.50
CA SER A 47 -12.51 -4.83 17.73
C SER A 47 -13.93 -4.26 17.59
N ASN A 48 -14.43 -3.56 18.60
CA ASN A 48 -15.73 -2.86 18.55
C ASN A 48 -15.76 -1.68 17.56
N ASN A 49 -14.69 -1.41 16.80
CA ASN A 49 -14.63 -0.42 15.73
C ASN A 49 -15.06 0.98 16.17
N GLU A 50 -14.61 1.41 17.35
CA GLU A 50 -14.96 2.74 17.85
C GLU A 50 -14.34 3.83 16.96
N ASN A 51 -15.05 4.93 16.74
CA ASN A 51 -14.59 6.03 15.86
C ASN A 51 -13.18 6.52 16.21
N LYS A 52 -12.83 6.58 17.50
CA LYS A 52 -11.50 7.01 17.95
C LYS A 52 -10.40 6.00 17.57
N GLU A 53 -10.70 4.71 17.57
CA GLU A 53 -9.76 3.67 17.12
C GLU A 53 -9.54 3.77 15.61
N LEU A 54 -10.59 4.04 14.84
CA LEU A 54 -10.51 4.25 13.39
C LEU A 54 -9.67 5.49 13.03
N GLU A 55 -9.79 6.59 13.77
CA GLU A 55 -8.97 7.80 13.58
C GLU A 55 -7.47 7.54 13.85
N GLN A 56 -7.19 6.80 14.93
CA GLN A 56 -5.82 6.40 15.28
C GLN A 56 -5.23 5.45 14.25
N LEU A 57 -6.02 4.47 13.80
CA LEU A 57 -5.64 3.58 12.71
C LEU A 57 -5.30 4.38 11.45
N PHE A 58 -6.19 5.28 11.02
CA PHE A 58 -5.98 6.07 9.81
C PHE A 58 -4.70 6.90 9.89
N SER A 59 -4.40 7.48 11.06
CA SER A 59 -3.15 8.21 11.29
C SER A 59 -1.91 7.32 11.13
N LYS A 60 -1.93 6.10 11.69
CA LYS A 60 -0.85 5.11 11.52
C LYS A 60 -0.70 4.66 10.07
N LEU A 61 -1.81 4.42 9.36
CA LEU A 61 -1.78 4.05 7.94
C LEU A 61 -1.21 5.18 7.08
N LYS A 62 -1.48 6.44 7.43
CA LYS A 62 -0.89 7.62 6.78
C LYS A 62 0.63 7.69 6.99
N GLU A 63 1.11 7.38 8.20
CA GLU A 63 2.55 7.29 8.49
C GLU A 63 3.21 6.17 7.68
N ILE A 64 2.60 4.98 7.64
CA ILE A 64 3.06 3.86 6.80
C ILE A 64 3.15 4.30 5.34
N TYR A 65 2.10 4.94 4.82
CA TYR A 65 2.09 5.44 3.45
C TYR A 65 3.23 6.44 3.20
N ALA A 66 3.43 7.40 4.10
CA ALA A 66 4.52 8.38 3.98
C ALA A 66 5.91 7.72 4.00
N ASN A 67 6.09 6.66 4.79
CA ASN A 67 7.33 5.91 4.87
C ASN A 67 7.62 5.10 3.62
N ILE A 68 6.61 4.43 3.06
CA ILE A 68 6.80 3.66 1.82
C ILE A 68 6.83 4.55 0.59
N ASN A 69 6.25 5.75 0.62
CA ASN A 69 6.17 6.65 -0.53
C ASN A 69 7.30 7.69 -0.57
N GLN A 70 8.45 7.38 0.03
CA GLN A 70 9.61 8.27 -0.02
C GLN A 70 10.24 8.32 -1.42
N PRO A 71 10.82 9.46 -1.84
CA PRO A 71 11.58 9.55 -3.07
C PRO A 71 12.78 8.59 -3.09
N ARG A 72 13.15 8.13 -4.29
CA ARG A 72 14.36 7.35 -4.64
C ARG A 72 14.47 5.93 -4.10
N VAL A 73 13.83 5.61 -2.99
CA VAL A 73 13.92 4.29 -2.31
C VAL A 73 12.55 3.77 -1.88
N GLY A 74 11.49 4.42 -2.33
CA GLY A 74 10.11 4.07 -2.00
C GLY A 74 9.24 3.92 -3.24
N LEU A 75 7.97 3.63 -2.98
CA LEU A 75 6.90 3.42 -3.94
C LEU A 75 6.79 4.56 -4.96
N SER A 76 7.13 5.80 -4.58
CA SER A 76 6.96 6.99 -5.44
C SER A 76 7.66 6.86 -6.79
N ASP A 77 8.91 6.38 -6.78
CA ASP A 77 9.74 6.22 -7.98
C ASP A 77 9.83 4.74 -8.42
N TYR A 78 9.13 3.82 -7.74
CA TYR A 78 9.24 2.39 -8.00
C TYR A 78 8.63 2.03 -9.35
N PHE A 79 9.39 1.28 -10.14
CA PHE A 79 9.03 0.85 -11.49
C PHE A 79 9.47 -0.60 -11.70
N ILE A 80 8.56 -1.42 -12.22
CA ILE A 80 8.81 -2.85 -12.43
C ILE A 80 9.37 -3.06 -13.83
N TRP A 81 10.55 -3.67 -13.93
CA TRP A 81 11.18 -3.98 -15.21
C TRP A 81 10.94 -5.43 -15.62
N LYS A 82 10.21 -5.66 -16.72
CA LYS A 82 10.03 -6.96 -17.38
C LYS A 82 10.63 -6.94 -18.78
N ASP A 83 11.17 -8.06 -19.27
CA ASP A 83 11.78 -8.11 -20.61
C ASP A 83 10.74 -7.94 -21.72
N ASP A 84 9.54 -8.49 -21.54
CA ASP A 84 8.40 -8.25 -22.42
C ASP A 84 7.84 -6.84 -22.20
N TYR A 85 7.62 -6.11 -23.29
CA TYR A 85 7.16 -4.72 -23.25
C TYR A 85 5.71 -4.63 -22.79
N ASP A 86 4.83 -5.50 -23.30
CA ASP A 86 3.40 -5.44 -23.01
C ASP A 86 3.16 -5.82 -21.54
N GLU A 87 3.82 -6.87 -21.04
CA GLU A 87 3.76 -7.25 -19.63
C GLU A 87 4.28 -6.13 -18.72
N ARG A 88 5.35 -5.44 -19.12
CA ARG A 88 5.91 -4.32 -18.36
C ARG A 88 4.92 -3.16 -18.27
N ILE A 89 4.27 -2.81 -19.38
CA ILE A 89 3.29 -1.72 -19.41
C ILE A 89 2.07 -2.10 -18.58
N GLU A 90 1.56 -3.31 -18.71
CA GLU A 90 0.41 -3.81 -17.95
C GLU A 90 0.64 -3.72 -16.44
N VAL A 91 1.73 -4.31 -15.94
CA VAL A 91 2.00 -4.33 -14.48
C VAL A 91 2.25 -2.94 -13.90
N ASN A 92 2.90 -2.04 -14.65
CA ASN A 92 3.14 -0.68 -14.16
C ASN A 92 1.88 0.19 -14.21
N ASN A 93 0.97 -0.02 -15.16
CA ASN A 93 -0.34 0.67 -15.17
C ASN A 93 -1.18 0.28 -13.94
N ASP A 94 -1.19 -1.00 -13.58
CA ASP A 94 -1.86 -1.48 -12.36
C ASP A 94 -1.23 -0.86 -11.11
N LEU A 95 0.10 -0.86 -11.04
CA LEU A 95 0.86 -0.25 -9.95
C LEU A 95 0.56 1.25 -9.82
N ASP A 96 0.57 2.00 -10.92
CA ASP A 96 0.32 3.44 -10.91
C ASP A 96 -1.13 3.77 -10.53
N THR A 97 -2.10 2.96 -10.97
CA THR A 97 -3.51 3.07 -10.53
C THR A 97 -3.64 2.94 -9.00
N ILE A 98 -2.87 2.02 -8.40
CA ILE A 98 -2.83 1.85 -6.95
C ILE A 98 -2.18 3.07 -6.28
N LYS A 99 -1.04 3.57 -6.79
CA LYS A 99 -0.36 4.77 -6.25
C LYS A 99 -1.28 5.99 -6.26
N GLU A 100 -1.99 6.23 -7.36
CA GLU A 100 -2.97 7.31 -7.49
C GLU A 100 -4.10 7.15 -6.48
N SER A 101 -4.65 5.95 -6.35
CA SER A 101 -5.72 5.65 -5.40
C SER A 101 -5.30 5.87 -3.95
N LEU A 102 -4.07 5.48 -3.58
CA LEU A 102 -3.51 5.73 -2.25
C LEU A 102 -3.29 7.22 -2.01
N THR A 103 -2.77 7.95 -3.00
CA THR A 103 -2.57 9.40 -2.93
C THR A 103 -3.88 10.12 -2.66
N LEU A 104 -4.96 9.76 -3.37
CA LEU A 104 -6.29 10.36 -3.19
C LEU A 104 -6.89 10.11 -1.80
N ILE A 105 -6.56 8.99 -1.15
CA ILE A 105 -7.06 8.68 0.20
C ILE A 105 -6.28 9.45 1.27
N PHE A 106 -4.97 9.62 1.10
CA PHE A 106 -4.10 10.22 2.12
C PHE A 106 -3.81 11.72 1.96
N GLN A 107 -4.15 12.32 0.81
CA GLN A 107 -4.17 13.78 0.58
C GLN A 107 -5.09 14.49 1.58
#